data_AF-A0A846CFK5-F1
#
_entry.id   AF-A0A846CFK5-F1
#
_cell.length_a   1.000
_cell.length_b   1.000
_cell.length_c   1.000
_cell.angle_alpha   90.00
_cell.angle_beta   90.00
_cell.angle_gamma   90.00
#
_symmetry.space_group_name_H-M   'P 1'
#
loop_
_entity.id
_entity.type
_entity.pdbx_description
1 polymer ?
#
loop_
_entity_poly.entity_id
_entity_poly.type
_entity_poly.pdbx_seq_one_letter_code
_entity_poly.pdbx_strand_id
1 'polypeptide(L)'
;MNQSTEMRYIGATLYPLLGVEKEVYRFRILKVTEKIPKDNNQSIRLQRWADKLWREELFCPVYPTKRFGYPAFLIPDGNSPEAGKRFEIKDVPDKVYFIEVTEETLDVKIEDAIGKERELVCRMLERPFTDKFKTLDDKFWRSNWTLFFNQIPENEGVNKDIVNAYRGFKFGVVYLEGDGFYFAADIRTRYVGKKSLADYTDNEKNEILQEHTDLTINDEKRAFFLRDNGTKKIPCRYVGTTGKTIDKYSVKDLGKTVYEYYRQNYPQLKISPHEEAVFVKDRLEKDKFIAVPISRLFPIFTTEYEGLRKCSIPPQLSPDQRVKIISSFINELSGVEYENKPVEIKQEYFKRERTVFIPPNLEYGSGELLQAFPNSNNFHTTSKIFDDKVTQW
;
A
#
# COMPACT_ATOMS: atom_id res chain seq x y z
N MET A 1 22.99 -6.69 32.47
CA MET A 1 22.52 -5.32 32.79
C MET A 1 22.32 -4.57 31.48
N ASN A 2 21.06 -4.34 31.07
CA ASN A 2 20.58 -3.31 30.11
C ASN A 2 19.17 -3.58 29.54
N GLN A 3 18.54 -4.73 29.83
CA GLN A 3 17.16 -4.99 29.37
C GLN A 3 16.07 -4.18 30.10
N SER A 4 16.33 -3.66 31.31
CA SER A 4 15.32 -2.92 32.09
C SER A 4 15.09 -1.48 31.60
N THR A 5 16.02 -0.89 30.86
CA THR A 5 15.91 0.49 30.36
C THR A 5 15.10 0.56 29.06
N GLU A 6 15.12 -0.49 28.23
CA GLU A 6 14.41 -0.54 26.96
C GLU A 6 12.89 -0.72 27.12
N MET A 7 12.44 -1.39 28.19
CA MET A 7 11.00 -1.58 28.47
C MET A 7 10.24 -0.27 28.72
N ARG A 8 10.93 0.84 29.02
CA ARG A 8 10.27 2.13 29.35
C ARG A 8 9.86 2.94 28.15
N TYR A 9 10.27 2.57 26.94
CA TYR A 9 10.02 3.36 25.74
C TYR A 9 9.07 2.61 24.79
N ILE A 10 8.08 3.33 24.27
CA ILE A 10 7.35 2.91 23.08
C ILE A 10 8.06 3.50 21.87
N GLY A 11 8.45 2.61 20.95
CA GLY A 11 8.93 2.99 19.63
C GLY A 11 7.77 3.02 18.65
N ALA A 12 7.61 4.12 17.92
CA ALA A 12 6.86 4.10 16.68
C ALA A 12 7.88 3.90 15.55
N THR A 13 7.53 3.16 14.51
CA THR A 13 8.35 3.01 13.29
C THR A 13 8.27 4.27 12.43
N LEU A 14 8.59 5.40 13.07
CA LEU A 14 8.68 6.75 12.54
C LEU A 14 10.16 7.14 12.57
N TYR A 15 10.70 7.50 11.42
CA TYR A 15 12.11 7.80 11.25
C TYR A 15 12.24 9.26 10.82
N PRO A 16 12.99 10.13 11.53
CA PRO A 16 13.13 11.53 11.16
C PRO A 16 13.54 11.69 9.70
N LEU A 17 12.85 12.60 9.00
CA LEU A 17 13.03 12.88 7.60
C LEU A 17 13.67 14.26 7.43
N LEU A 18 14.93 14.29 7.01
CA LEU A 18 15.70 15.52 6.85
C LEU A 18 15.84 15.94 5.38
N GLY A 19 16.16 17.22 5.14
CA GLY A 19 16.35 17.79 3.81
C GLY A 19 15.06 18.25 3.14
N VAL A 20 13.93 18.12 3.84
CA VAL A 20 12.59 18.54 3.41
C VAL A 20 12.03 19.63 4.30
N GLU A 21 12.78 20.14 5.28
CA GLU A 21 12.36 21.17 6.22
C GLU A 21 12.15 22.49 5.46
N LYS A 22 10.94 22.66 4.95
CA LYS A 22 10.49 23.88 4.31
C LYS A 22 9.36 24.46 5.13
N GLU A 23 9.41 25.77 5.33
CA GLU A 23 8.29 26.50 5.90
C GLU A 23 7.07 26.48 4.96
N VAL A 24 7.31 26.53 3.63
CA VAL A 24 6.27 26.67 2.60
C VAL A 24 6.43 25.64 1.49
N TYR A 25 5.33 24.97 1.14
CA TYR A 25 5.22 24.08 -0.02
C TYR A 25 4.26 24.67 -1.05
N ARG A 26 4.71 24.71 -2.31
CA ARG A 26 3.95 25.27 -3.42
C ARG A 26 3.26 24.20 -4.24
N PHE A 27 1.99 24.44 -4.54
CA PHE A 27 1.14 23.55 -5.32
C PHE A 27 0.53 24.28 -6.50
N ARG A 28 0.49 23.63 -7.65
CA ARG A 28 -0.20 24.10 -8.85
C ARG A 28 -1.68 23.73 -8.77
N ILE A 29 -2.56 24.66 -9.15
CA ILE A 29 -4.01 24.45 -9.12
C ILE A 29 -4.49 23.93 -10.48
N LEU A 30 -5.30 22.88 -10.44
CA LEU A 30 -6.02 22.31 -11.58
C LEU A 30 -7.51 22.59 -11.42
N LYS A 31 -8.14 23.18 -12.41
CA LYS A 31 -9.54 23.62 -12.36
C LYS A 31 -10.43 22.70 -13.20
N VAL A 32 -11.54 22.23 -12.62
CA VAL A 32 -12.61 21.62 -13.44
C VAL A 32 -13.32 22.76 -14.18
N THR A 33 -13.31 22.71 -15.51
CA THR A 33 -13.83 23.82 -16.32
C THR A 33 -15.36 23.83 -16.40
N GLU A 34 -16.00 22.65 -16.34
CA GLU A 34 -17.44 22.51 -16.36
C GLU A 34 -18.06 22.49 -14.97
N LYS A 35 -19.33 22.92 -14.90
CA LYS A 35 -20.16 22.72 -13.72
C LYS A 35 -20.40 21.21 -13.49
N ILE A 36 -19.98 20.74 -12.31
CA ILE A 36 -20.29 19.39 -11.82
C ILE A 36 -21.54 19.41 -10.91
N PRO A 37 -22.31 18.31 -10.85
CA PRO A 37 -23.42 18.19 -9.90
C PRO A 37 -22.96 18.42 -8.46
N LYS A 38 -23.74 19.18 -7.69
CA LYS A 38 -23.56 19.38 -6.24
C LYS A 38 -24.39 18.35 -5.48
N ASP A 39 -24.08 17.07 -5.68
CA ASP A 39 -24.72 15.93 -5.04
C ASP A 39 -23.85 15.33 -3.93
N ASN A 40 -24.41 14.41 -3.14
CA ASN A 40 -23.66 13.68 -2.09
C ASN A 40 -22.48 12.88 -2.67
N ASN A 41 -22.52 12.54 -3.96
CA ASN A 41 -21.49 11.79 -4.65
C ASN A 41 -20.35 12.67 -5.18
N GLN A 42 -20.45 13.99 -5.07
CA GLN A 42 -19.45 14.91 -5.64
C GLN A 42 -18.04 14.64 -5.08
N SER A 43 -17.91 14.40 -3.78
CA SER A 43 -16.61 14.13 -3.15
C SER A 43 -16.01 12.81 -3.63
N ILE A 44 -16.84 11.77 -3.78
CA ILE A 44 -16.44 10.45 -4.30
C ILE A 44 -15.98 10.60 -5.76
N ARG A 45 -16.73 11.36 -6.56
CA ARG A 45 -16.43 11.64 -7.97
C ARG A 45 -15.09 12.37 -8.12
N LEU A 46 -14.89 13.44 -7.36
CA LEU A 46 -13.61 14.18 -7.38
C LEU A 46 -12.45 13.29 -6.94
N GLN A 47 -12.64 12.44 -5.93
CA GLN A 47 -11.58 11.50 -5.53
C GLN A 47 -11.24 10.51 -6.66
N ARG A 48 -12.26 9.94 -7.33
CA ARG A 48 -12.04 9.07 -8.50
C ARG A 48 -11.30 9.78 -9.63
N TRP A 49 -11.61 11.06 -9.88
CA TRP A 49 -10.90 11.86 -10.89
C TRP A 49 -9.46 12.17 -10.48
N ALA A 50 -9.22 12.46 -9.21
CA ALA A 50 -7.87 12.64 -8.67
C ALA A 50 -7.05 11.35 -8.81
N ASP A 51 -7.62 10.20 -8.47
CA ASP A 51 -7.00 8.88 -8.66
C ASP A 51 -6.69 8.60 -10.13
N LYS A 52 -7.59 8.94 -11.05
CA LYS A 52 -7.36 8.81 -12.50
C LYS A 52 -6.23 9.69 -12.97
N LEU A 53 -6.29 10.99 -12.67
CA LEU A 53 -5.24 11.95 -13.02
C LEU A 53 -3.89 11.51 -12.47
N TRP A 54 -3.83 11.11 -11.20
CA TRP A 54 -2.62 10.60 -10.58
C TRP A 54 -2.08 9.37 -11.33
N ARG A 55 -2.92 8.37 -11.60
CA ARG A 55 -2.45 7.07 -12.08
C ARG A 55 -2.20 7.00 -13.58
N GLU A 56 -2.88 7.84 -14.36
CA GLU A 56 -2.95 7.69 -15.82
C GLU A 56 -2.40 8.89 -16.59
N GLU A 57 -2.51 10.11 -16.04
CA GLU A 57 -2.24 11.34 -16.79
C GLU A 57 -1.00 12.10 -16.29
N LEU A 58 -0.90 12.30 -14.97
CA LEU A 58 0.08 13.18 -14.34
C LEU A 58 1.21 12.43 -13.65
N PHE A 59 0.96 11.19 -13.21
CA PHE A 59 1.93 10.38 -12.47
C PHE A 59 2.49 11.06 -11.21
N CYS A 60 1.71 11.97 -10.62
CA CYS A 60 2.03 12.70 -9.39
C CYS A 60 0.82 12.72 -8.44
N PRO A 61 1.01 12.96 -7.13
CA PRO A 61 -0.11 13.11 -6.20
C PRO A 61 -1.06 14.22 -6.64
N VAL A 62 -2.35 13.89 -6.69
CA VAL A 62 -3.43 14.81 -7.04
C VAL A 62 -4.42 14.86 -5.89
N TYR A 63 -4.75 16.06 -5.41
CA TYR A 63 -5.64 16.23 -4.27
C TYR A 63 -6.88 17.03 -4.61
N PRO A 64 -8.10 16.49 -4.46
CA PRO A 64 -9.31 17.23 -4.72
C PRO A 64 -9.56 18.28 -3.62
N THR A 65 -9.81 19.52 -4.03
CA THR A 65 -10.09 20.65 -3.13
C THR A 65 -11.31 21.46 -3.59
N LYS A 66 -11.96 22.11 -2.62
CA LYS A 66 -13.08 23.03 -2.85
C LYS A 66 -12.74 24.47 -2.40
N ARG A 67 -11.47 24.73 -2.05
CA ARG A 67 -11.00 25.99 -1.44
C ARG A 67 -11.26 27.22 -2.31
N PHE A 68 -11.32 27.05 -3.63
CA PHE A 68 -11.41 28.15 -4.58
C PHE A 68 -12.86 28.49 -4.99
N GLY A 69 -13.87 27.93 -4.31
CA GLY A 69 -15.28 28.12 -4.67
C GLY A 69 -15.73 27.33 -5.91
N TYR A 70 -14.82 26.58 -6.52
CA TYR A 70 -15.06 25.61 -7.59
C TYR A 70 -14.34 24.29 -7.31
N PRO A 71 -14.78 23.19 -7.95
CA PRO A 71 -14.07 21.92 -7.88
C PRO A 71 -12.68 22.06 -8.53
N ALA A 72 -11.65 21.74 -7.77
CA ALA A 72 -10.27 21.88 -8.20
C ALA A 72 -9.42 20.73 -7.66
N PHE A 73 -8.19 20.65 -8.16
CA PHE A 73 -7.17 19.74 -7.67
C PHE A 73 -5.87 20.49 -7.41
N LEU A 74 -5.05 19.95 -6.51
CA LEU A 74 -3.70 20.44 -6.22
C LEU A 74 -2.68 19.38 -6.64
N ILE A 75 -1.60 19.81 -7.27
CA ILE A 75 -0.44 18.98 -7.64
C ILE A 75 0.88 19.69 -7.26
N PRO A 76 2.00 18.96 -7.10
CA PRO A 76 3.30 19.60 -6.91
C PRO A 76 3.64 20.59 -8.03
N ASP A 77 4.07 21.80 -7.68
CA ASP A 77 4.38 22.83 -8.67
C ASP A 77 5.65 22.53 -9.48
N GLY A 78 6.72 22.09 -8.81
CA GLY A 78 8.06 21.88 -9.39
C GLY A 78 8.18 20.79 -10.47
N ASN A 79 7.08 20.12 -10.82
CA ASN A 79 6.98 19.17 -11.94
C ASN A 79 5.57 19.19 -12.57
N SER A 80 4.88 20.34 -12.48
CA SER A 80 3.55 20.49 -13.06
C SER A 80 3.63 20.64 -14.58
N PRO A 81 2.64 20.12 -15.34
CA PRO A 81 2.55 20.41 -16.77
C PRO A 81 2.34 21.91 -17.02
N GLU A 82 2.61 22.35 -18.25
CA GLU A 82 2.36 23.74 -18.66
C GLU A 82 0.91 24.16 -18.41
N ALA A 83 0.73 25.41 -18.01
CA ALA A 83 -0.58 26.01 -17.85
C ALA A 83 -1.34 25.97 -19.20
N GLY A 84 -2.66 25.80 -19.12
CA GLY A 84 -3.53 25.59 -20.27
C GLY A 84 -3.61 24.13 -20.75
N LYS A 85 -2.74 23.22 -20.28
CA LYS A 85 -2.91 21.79 -20.56
C LYS A 85 -4.24 21.29 -19.98
N ARG A 86 -4.99 20.54 -20.79
CA ARG A 86 -6.31 19.99 -20.42
C ARG A 86 -6.30 18.47 -20.40
N PHE A 87 -6.94 17.92 -19.39
CA PHE A 87 -7.16 16.47 -19.22
C PHE A 87 -8.64 16.15 -19.40
N GLU A 88 -8.93 15.20 -20.26
CA GLU A 88 -10.29 14.76 -20.54
C GLU A 88 -10.75 13.67 -19.55
N ILE A 89 -11.84 13.93 -18.85
CA ILE A 89 -12.46 13.01 -17.91
C ILE A 89 -13.83 12.55 -18.44
N LYS A 90 -13.85 11.30 -18.90
CA LYS A 90 -15.08 10.55 -19.23
C LYS A 90 -15.46 9.69 -18.01
N ASP A 91 -16.35 10.21 -17.17
CA ASP A 91 -16.83 9.50 -15.97
C ASP A 91 -18.36 9.51 -15.82
N VAL A 92 -19.06 10.43 -16.49
CA VAL A 92 -20.53 10.45 -16.55
C VAL A 92 -20.94 10.16 -17.99
N PRO A 93 -21.86 9.21 -18.26
CA PRO A 93 -22.17 8.73 -19.62
C PRO A 93 -22.49 9.83 -20.63
N ASP A 94 -23.09 10.94 -20.19
CA ASP A 94 -23.60 11.99 -21.07
C ASP A 94 -22.79 13.29 -21.01
N LYS A 95 -21.64 13.30 -20.33
CA LYS A 95 -20.84 14.53 -20.20
C LYS A 95 -19.35 14.25 -20.08
N VAL A 96 -18.59 14.93 -20.93
CA VAL A 96 -17.13 15.05 -20.83
C VAL A 96 -16.81 16.24 -19.93
N TYR A 97 -15.88 16.03 -19.00
CA TYR A 97 -15.33 17.10 -18.15
C TYR A 97 -13.87 17.33 -18.53
N PHE A 98 -13.43 18.58 -18.50
CA PHE A 98 -12.03 18.96 -18.68
C PHE A 98 -11.47 19.52 -17.37
N ILE A 99 -10.27 19.02 -17.02
CA ILE A 99 -9.47 19.53 -15.92
C ILE A 99 -8.28 20.28 -16.53
N GLU A 100 -8.20 21.58 -16.31
CA GLU A 100 -7.19 22.46 -16.87
C GLU A 100 -6.13 22.83 -15.83
N VAL A 101 -4.86 22.79 -16.22
CA VAL A 101 -3.76 23.32 -15.40
C VAL A 101 -3.78 24.83 -15.46
N THR A 102 -3.85 25.50 -14.31
CA THR A 102 -3.95 26.97 -14.24
C THR A 102 -2.60 27.62 -13.96
N GLU A 103 -2.49 28.93 -14.16
CA GLU A 103 -1.33 29.70 -13.69
C GLU A 103 -1.33 29.92 -12.17
N GLU A 104 -2.44 29.61 -11.51
CA GLU A 104 -2.60 29.83 -10.07
C GLU A 104 -1.83 28.77 -9.26
N THR A 105 -1.19 29.24 -8.19
CA THR A 105 -0.52 28.40 -7.21
C THR A 105 -1.08 28.62 -5.82
N LEU A 106 -0.95 27.61 -4.98
CA LEU A 106 -1.26 27.65 -3.56
C LEU A 106 0.02 27.36 -2.77
N ASP A 107 0.39 28.30 -1.90
CA ASP A 107 1.46 28.13 -0.94
C ASP A 107 0.85 27.64 0.39
N VAL A 108 1.30 26.48 0.86
CA VAL A 108 0.89 25.88 2.13
C VAL A 108 2.05 25.97 3.10
N LYS A 109 1.84 26.67 4.22
CA LYS A 109 2.75 26.65 5.35
C LYS A 109 2.52 25.40 6.16
N ILE A 110 3.51 24.53 6.31
CA ILE A 110 3.29 23.23 6.95
C ILE A 110 2.88 23.35 8.43
N GLU A 111 3.44 24.32 9.15
CA GLU A 111 3.13 24.57 10.56
C GLU A 111 1.68 24.99 10.78
N ASP A 112 1.12 25.75 9.82
CA ASP A 112 -0.28 26.19 9.83
C ASP A 112 -1.23 25.18 9.17
N ALA A 113 -0.69 24.19 8.45
CA ALA A 113 -1.48 23.26 7.66
C ALA A 113 -2.21 22.27 8.57
N ILE A 114 -3.54 22.20 8.42
CA ILE A 114 -4.41 21.26 9.15
C ILE A 114 -5.13 20.30 8.20
N GLY A 115 -5.42 19.10 8.71
CA GLY A 115 -6.17 18.07 8.01
C GLY A 115 -5.63 17.79 6.60
N LYS A 116 -6.42 18.17 5.59
CA LYS A 116 -6.21 17.85 4.18
C LYS A 116 -4.96 18.49 3.56
N GLU A 117 -4.57 19.67 4.03
CA GLU A 117 -3.40 20.38 3.48
C GLU A 117 -2.09 19.75 3.97
N ARG A 118 -2.05 19.35 5.24
CA ARG A 118 -0.94 18.57 5.80
C ARG A 118 -0.81 17.22 5.12
N GLU A 119 -1.93 16.52 4.93
CA GLU A 119 -1.95 15.24 4.20
C GLU A 119 -1.40 15.38 2.78
N LEU A 120 -1.74 16.46 2.09
CA LEU A 120 -1.24 16.73 0.75
C LEU A 120 0.28 16.92 0.72
N VAL A 121 0.84 17.75 1.63
CA VAL A 121 2.31 17.92 1.75
C VAL A 121 2.98 16.57 1.98
N CYS A 122 2.48 15.79 2.95
CA CYS A 122 2.97 14.45 3.25
C CYS A 122 2.98 13.54 2.01
N ARG A 123 1.87 13.47 1.26
CA ARG A 123 1.79 12.65 0.04
C ARG A 123 2.72 13.10 -1.07
N MET A 124 3.05 14.40 -1.16
CA MET A 124 4.08 14.86 -2.10
C MET A 124 5.46 14.35 -1.72
N LEU A 125 5.78 14.38 -0.43
CA LEU A 125 7.05 13.89 0.10
C LEU A 125 7.18 12.36 0.00
N GLU A 126 6.08 11.60 -0.13
CA GLU A 126 6.11 10.16 -0.41
C GLU A 126 6.59 9.82 -1.83
N ARG A 127 6.46 10.75 -2.80
CA ARG A 127 6.72 10.49 -4.22
C ARG A 127 8.18 10.12 -4.49
N PRO A 128 9.19 10.89 -4.05
CA PRO A 128 10.59 10.55 -4.29
C PRO A 128 10.96 9.12 -3.86
N PHE A 129 10.45 8.68 -2.71
CA PHE A 129 10.67 7.32 -2.21
C PHE A 129 9.97 6.26 -3.06
N THR A 130 8.75 6.55 -3.49
CA THR A 130 8.01 5.66 -4.39
C THR A 130 8.73 5.50 -5.72
N ASP A 131 9.25 6.61 -6.27
CA ASP A 131 9.98 6.59 -7.54
C ASP A 131 11.32 5.87 -7.39
N LYS A 132 12.03 6.05 -6.28
CA LYS A 132 13.23 5.27 -5.95
C LYS A 132 12.96 3.76 -5.88
N PHE A 133 11.90 3.32 -5.22
CA PHE A 133 11.58 1.89 -5.19
C PHE A 133 11.19 1.35 -6.57
N LYS A 134 10.56 2.16 -7.44
CA LYS A 134 10.27 1.73 -8.82
C LYS A 134 11.53 1.51 -9.65
N THR A 135 12.62 2.23 -9.38
CA THR A 135 13.90 2.00 -10.07
C THR A 135 14.63 0.74 -9.59
N LEU A 136 14.14 0.10 -8.52
CA LEU A 136 14.66 -1.14 -7.93
C LEU A 136 13.73 -2.32 -8.23
N ASP A 137 13.24 -2.41 -9.48
CA ASP A 137 12.22 -3.39 -9.89
C ASP A 137 12.75 -4.85 -9.98
N ASP A 138 14.07 -5.01 -10.00
CA ASP A 138 14.80 -6.27 -9.84
C ASP A 138 14.78 -6.79 -8.40
N LYS A 139 14.70 -5.88 -7.40
CA LYS A 139 14.64 -6.21 -5.97
C LYS A 139 13.23 -6.22 -5.41
N PHE A 140 12.38 -5.31 -5.88
CA PHE A 140 11.04 -5.11 -5.34
C PHE A 140 9.97 -5.13 -6.43
N TRP A 141 8.77 -5.59 -6.06
CA TRP A 141 7.57 -5.41 -6.87
C TRP A 141 6.54 -4.59 -6.12
N ARG A 142 5.84 -3.75 -6.88
CA ARG A 142 4.88 -2.79 -6.32
C ARG A 142 3.48 -3.39 -6.22
N SER A 143 2.88 -3.35 -5.03
CA SER A 143 1.46 -3.70 -4.84
C SER A 143 0.56 -2.47 -4.92
N ASN A 144 0.91 -1.38 -4.24
CA ASN A 144 0.21 -0.10 -4.28
C ASN A 144 1.24 1.04 -4.23
N TRP A 145 0.80 2.31 -4.19
CA TRP A 145 1.72 3.45 -4.29
C TRP A 145 2.87 3.38 -3.27
N THR A 146 2.57 3.10 -2.01
CA THR A 146 3.56 3.07 -0.92
C THR A 146 3.79 1.67 -0.33
N LEU A 147 3.45 0.61 -1.07
CA LEU A 147 3.65 -0.78 -0.64
C LEU A 147 4.39 -1.57 -1.70
N PHE A 148 5.60 -1.98 -1.32
CA PHE A 148 6.52 -2.76 -2.12
C PHE A 148 6.82 -4.07 -1.41
N PHE A 149 7.02 -5.14 -2.16
CA PHE A 149 7.37 -6.46 -1.63
C PHE A 149 8.68 -6.90 -2.27
N ASN A 150 9.49 -7.67 -1.54
CA ASN A 150 10.68 -8.32 -2.09
C ASN A 150 10.28 -9.20 -3.29
N GLN A 151 11.13 -9.24 -4.31
CA GLN A 151 10.94 -10.13 -5.46
C GLN A 151 11.11 -11.60 -5.08
N ILE A 152 11.99 -11.86 -4.12
CA ILE A 152 12.32 -13.19 -3.60
C ILE A 152 11.54 -13.40 -2.29
N PRO A 153 10.82 -14.52 -2.12
CA PRO A 153 10.16 -14.83 -0.87
C PRO A 153 11.17 -15.27 0.19
N GLU A 154 10.90 -14.96 1.47
CA GLU A 154 11.77 -15.30 2.60
C GLU A 154 12.02 -16.82 2.75
N ASN A 155 11.11 -17.63 2.21
CA ASN A 155 11.12 -19.08 2.30
C ASN A 155 11.32 -19.77 0.94
N GLU A 156 11.99 -19.12 -0.01
CA GLU A 156 12.25 -19.65 -1.36
C GLU A 156 12.81 -21.09 -1.33
N GLY A 157 13.76 -21.38 -0.45
CA GLY A 157 14.38 -22.70 -0.30
C GLY A 157 13.62 -23.71 0.57
N VAL A 158 12.43 -23.38 1.09
CA VAL A 158 11.72 -24.20 2.09
C VAL A 158 10.61 -25.03 1.43
N ASN A 159 10.94 -26.23 0.96
CA ASN A 159 10.00 -27.08 0.20
C ASN A 159 8.76 -27.55 0.98
N LYS A 160 8.85 -27.62 2.33
CA LYS A 160 7.72 -28.00 3.18
C LYS A 160 6.60 -26.95 3.21
N ASP A 161 6.92 -25.69 2.90
CA ASP A 161 5.93 -24.61 2.90
C ASP A 161 5.13 -24.65 1.60
N ILE A 162 3.80 -24.65 1.73
CA ILE A 162 2.87 -24.66 0.60
C ILE A 162 2.70 -23.28 -0.06
N VAL A 163 3.23 -22.23 0.58
CA VAL A 163 3.18 -20.84 0.13
C VAL A 163 4.58 -20.23 0.07
N ASN A 164 4.76 -19.28 -0.82
CA ASN A 164 5.81 -18.28 -0.80
C ASN A 164 5.38 -17.11 0.10
N ALA A 165 6.24 -16.72 1.05
CA ALA A 165 6.01 -15.62 1.96
C ALA A 165 6.85 -14.40 1.55
N TYR A 166 6.22 -13.42 0.91
CA TYR A 166 6.86 -12.19 0.49
C TYR A 166 6.77 -11.15 1.60
N ARG A 167 7.91 -10.73 2.14
CA ARG A 167 7.97 -9.55 3.02
C ARG A 167 7.87 -8.30 2.18
N GLY A 168 7.16 -7.33 2.70
CA GLY A 168 6.96 -6.05 2.08
C GLY A 168 6.97 -4.92 3.07
N PHE A 169 7.14 -3.74 2.51
CA PHE A 169 7.37 -2.50 3.18
C PHE A 169 6.26 -1.54 2.76
N LYS A 170 5.40 -1.20 3.73
CA LYS A 170 4.44 -0.12 3.59
C LYS A 170 5.03 1.13 4.20
N PHE A 171 4.96 2.26 3.51
CA PHE A 171 5.40 3.52 4.08
C PHE A 171 4.43 4.67 3.86
N GLY A 172 4.74 5.79 4.50
CA GLY A 172 4.12 7.09 4.31
C GLY A 172 5.00 8.17 4.91
N VAL A 173 4.64 9.44 4.70
CA VAL A 173 5.28 10.57 5.38
C VAL A 173 4.26 11.20 6.32
N VAL A 174 4.67 11.52 7.54
CA VAL A 174 3.82 12.18 8.54
C VAL A 174 4.53 13.42 9.06
N TYR A 175 3.75 14.45 9.40
CA TYR A 175 4.26 15.65 10.07
C TYR A 175 3.76 15.65 11.51
N LEU A 176 4.70 15.69 12.47
CA LEU A 176 4.42 15.81 13.88
C LEU A 176 4.61 17.29 14.29
N GLU A 177 3.55 17.88 14.83
CA GLU A 177 3.57 19.29 15.27
C GLU A 177 4.68 19.51 16.30
N GLY A 178 5.51 20.52 16.05
CA GLY A 178 6.65 20.88 16.91
C GLY A 178 7.89 20.00 16.77
N ASP A 179 7.88 18.96 15.94
CA ASP A 179 9.02 18.03 15.77
C ASP A 179 9.47 17.94 14.30
N GLY A 180 8.53 17.90 13.35
CA GLY A 180 8.83 17.94 11.91
C GLY A 180 8.33 16.70 11.15
N PHE A 181 8.99 16.40 10.02
CA PHE A 181 8.60 15.29 9.16
C PHE A 181 9.24 13.97 9.60
N TYR A 182 8.46 12.91 9.49
CA TYR A 182 8.88 11.54 9.74
C TYR A 182 8.47 10.64 8.58
N PHE A 183 9.36 9.74 8.23
CA PHE A 183 9.08 8.59 7.39
C PHE A 183 8.45 7.49 8.25
N ALA A 184 7.15 7.24 8.03
CA ALA A 184 6.41 6.19 8.72
C ALA A 184 6.52 4.89 7.92
N ALA A 185 6.87 3.79 8.59
CA ALA A 185 7.11 2.50 7.96
C ALA A 185 6.41 1.36 8.69
N ASP A 186 5.96 0.34 7.98
CA ASP A 186 5.43 -0.89 8.56
C ASP A 186 5.72 -2.09 7.64
N ILE A 187 5.80 -3.27 8.25
CA ILE A 187 6.01 -4.52 7.51
C ILE A 187 4.67 -5.17 7.18
N ARG A 188 4.58 -5.66 5.95
CA ARG A 188 3.48 -6.49 5.48
C ARG A 188 4.03 -7.81 4.97
N THR A 189 3.23 -8.85 5.06
CA THR A 189 3.55 -10.14 4.46
C THR A 189 2.43 -10.56 3.56
N ARG A 190 2.81 -11.03 2.37
CA ARG A 190 1.88 -11.61 1.42
C ARG A 190 2.22 -13.06 1.22
N TYR A 191 1.24 -13.92 1.48
CA TYR A 191 1.35 -15.35 1.27
C TYR A 191 0.73 -15.72 -0.07
N VAL A 192 1.50 -16.37 -0.92
CA VAL A 192 1.12 -16.73 -2.29
C VAL A 192 1.36 -18.21 -2.47
N GLY A 193 0.43 -18.96 -3.05
CA GLY A 193 0.61 -20.38 -3.31
C GLY A 193 1.88 -20.66 -4.13
N LYS A 194 2.56 -21.77 -3.86
CA LYS A 194 3.69 -22.22 -4.70
C LYS A 194 3.23 -22.83 -6.03
N LYS A 195 2.02 -23.39 -6.05
CA LYS A 195 1.37 -23.93 -7.24
C LYS A 195 0.61 -22.84 -7.97
N SER A 196 0.71 -22.82 -9.29
CA SER A 196 -0.16 -22.01 -10.12
C SER A 196 -1.54 -22.67 -10.22
N LEU A 197 -2.55 -21.92 -10.65
CA LEU A 197 -3.91 -22.43 -10.87
C LEU A 197 -3.94 -23.58 -11.90
N ALA A 198 -2.96 -23.64 -12.80
CA ALA A 198 -2.82 -24.72 -13.77
C ALA A 198 -2.37 -26.05 -13.15
N ASP A 199 -1.69 -26.00 -12.00
CA ASP A 199 -1.08 -27.18 -11.35
C ASP A 199 -2.03 -27.88 -10.37
N TYR A 200 -3.20 -27.29 -10.13
CA TYR A 200 -4.25 -27.88 -9.29
C TYR A 200 -5.14 -28.83 -10.10
N THR A 201 -5.64 -29.86 -9.44
CA THR A 201 -6.70 -30.72 -10.01
C THR A 201 -7.97 -29.91 -10.27
N ASP A 202 -8.86 -30.39 -11.13
CA ASP A 202 -10.08 -29.63 -11.44
C ASP A 202 -10.99 -29.42 -10.22
N ASN A 203 -11.01 -30.37 -9.27
CA ASN A 203 -11.74 -30.19 -8.01
C ASN A 203 -11.13 -29.07 -7.15
N GLU A 204 -9.82 -29.11 -6.90
CA GLU A 204 -9.12 -28.07 -6.12
C GLU A 204 -9.24 -26.69 -6.80
N LYS A 205 -9.16 -26.65 -8.12
CA LYS A 205 -9.33 -25.43 -8.92
C LYS A 205 -10.73 -24.85 -8.70
N ASN A 206 -11.77 -25.67 -8.75
CA ASN A 206 -13.15 -25.22 -8.53
C ASN A 206 -13.35 -24.68 -7.11
N GLU A 207 -12.79 -25.34 -6.09
CA GLU A 207 -12.84 -24.86 -4.70
C GLU A 207 -12.16 -23.49 -4.55
N ILE A 208 -10.95 -23.33 -5.09
CA ILE A 208 -10.24 -22.05 -5.08
C ILE A 208 -11.08 -20.99 -5.79
N LEU A 209 -11.57 -21.28 -7.00
CA LEU A 209 -12.32 -20.33 -7.83
C LEU A 209 -13.66 -19.92 -7.22
N GLN A 210 -14.25 -20.73 -6.34
CA GLN A 210 -15.48 -20.38 -5.63
C GLN A 210 -15.29 -19.08 -4.82
N GLU A 211 -14.17 -18.91 -4.12
CA GLU A 211 -13.87 -17.69 -3.34
C GLU A 211 -13.65 -16.43 -4.21
N HIS A 212 -13.45 -16.60 -5.53
CA HIS A 212 -13.26 -15.52 -6.49
C HIS A 212 -14.52 -15.15 -7.27
N THR A 213 -15.44 -16.10 -7.44
CA THR A 213 -16.57 -15.97 -8.36
C THR A 213 -17.93 -16.00 -7.67
N ASP A 214 -17.98 -16.38 -6.38
CA ASP A 214 -19.21 -16.39 -5.61
C ASP A 214 -19.81 -14.97 -5.50
N LEU A 215 -20.98 -14.82 -6.11
CA LEU A 215 -21.73 -13.57 -6.17
C LEU A 215 -22.32 -13.16 -4.81
N THR A 216 -22.41 -14.10 -3.86
CA THR A 216 -22.86 -13.82 -2.49
C THR A 216 -21.78 -13.12 -1.67
N ILE A 217 -20.51 -13.28 -2.05
CA ILE A 217 -19.40 -12.56 -1.44
C ILE A 217 -19.34 -11.17 -2.06
N ASN A 218 -19.39 -10.14 -1.21
CA ASN A 218 -19.15 -8.75 -1.62
C ASN A 218 -17.84 -8.69 -2.41
N ASP A 219 -17.88 -8.07 -3.59
CA ASP A 219 -16.74 -7.88 -4.47
C ASP A 219 -15.48 -7.47 -3.69
N GLU A 220 -15.54 -6.56 -2.73
CA GLU A 220 -14.35 -6.12 -1.96
C GLU A 220 -13.69 -7.24 -1.12
N LYS A 221 -14.48 -8.23 -0.71
CA LYS A 221 -14.04 -9.36 0.13
C LYS A 221 -13.61 -10.59 -0.66
N ARG A 222 -13.85 -10.64 -1.97
CA ARG A 222 -13.44 -11.77 -2.80
C ARG A 222 -11.92 -11.94 -2.83
N ALA A 223 -11.49 -13.20 -2.91
CA ALA A 223 -10.08 -13.58 -2.92
C ALA A 223 -9.33 -12.97 -4.13
N PHE A 224 -7.99 -12.96 -4.02
CA PHE A 224 -7.10 -12.43 -5.07
C PHE A 224 -6.10 -13.50 -5.53
N PHE A 225 -5.75 -13.45 -6.81
CA PHE A 225 -4.59 -14.13 -7.34
C PHE A 225 -3.43 -13.14 -7.46
N LEU A 226 -2.21 -13.64 -7.35
CA LEU A 226 -1.03 -12.96 -7.87
C LEU A 226 -0.81 -13.44 -9.30
N ARG A 227 -0.96 -12.53 -10.27
CA ARG A 227 -0.41 -12.73 -11.60
C ARG A 227 1.08 -12.48 -11.53
N ASP A 228 1.85 -13.54 -11.35
CA ASP A 228 3.30 -13.47 -11.34
C ASP A 228 3.79 -13.53 -12.79
N ASN A 229 4.52 -12.55 -13.30
CA ASN A 229 5.16 -12.58 -14.62
C ASN A 229 6.70 -12.45 -14.50
N GLY A 230 7.30 -13.00 -13.44
CA GLY A 230 8.70 -12.79 -13.08
C GLY A 230 8.85 -11.53 -12.24
N THR A 231 9.61 -10.54 -12.72
CA THR A 231 9.78 -9.25 -12.01
C THR A 231 8.48 -8.46 -11.92
N LYS A 232 7.52 -8.67 -12.83
CA LYS A 232 6.21 -8.02 -12.77
C LYS A 232 5.18 -8.91 -12.07
N LYS A 233 4.88 -8.59 -10.82
CA LYS A 233 3.86 -9.28 -9.99
C LYS A 233 2.66 -8.38 -9.78
N ILE A 234 1.48 -8.84 -10.17
CA ILE A 234 0.27 -8.01 -10.24
C ILE A 234 -0.88 -8.74 -9.54
N PRO A 235 -1.35 -8.26 -8.37
CA PRO A 235 -2.57 -8.78 -7.77
C PRO A 235 -3.74 -8.58 -8.75
N CYS A 236 -4.57 -9.61 -8.91
CA CYS A 236 -5.69 -9.60 -9.84
C CYS A 236 -6.81 -10.52 -9.33
N ARG A 237 -7.96 -10.44 -9.96
CA ARG A 237 -9.10 -11.33 -9.70
C ARG A 237 -9.42 -12.15 -10.92
N TYR A 238 -9.70 -13.42 -10.71
CA TYR A 238 -10.25 -14.28 -11.74
C TYR A 238 -11.66 -13.82 -12.09
N VAL A 239 -11.98 -13.82 -13.39
CA VAL A 239 -13.30 -13.44 -13.91
C VAL A 239 -13.99 -14.63 -14.57
N GLY A 240 -13.24 -15.41 -15.36
CA GLY A 240 -13.81 -16.53 -16.10
C GLY A 240 -12.85 -17.08 -17.15
N THR A 241 -13.29 -18.12 -17.84
CA THR A 241 -12.54 -18.73 -18.95
C THR A 241 -12.73 -17.95 -20.24
N THR A 242 -11.76 -18.00 -21.14
CA THR A 242 -11.94 -17.49 -22.52
C THR A 242 -12.52 -18.54 -23.47
N GLY A 243 -12.56 -19.82 -23.04
CA GLY A 243 -12.87 -20.97 -23.88
C GLY A 243 -11.81 -21.29 -24.95
N LYS A 244 -10.63 -20.64 -24.91
CA LYS A 244 -9.54 -20.79 -25.87
C LYS A 244 -8.20 -20.98 -25.17
N THR A 245 -7.25 -21.57 -25.87
CA THR A 245 -5.84 -21.63 -25.49
C THR A 245 -5.13 -20.31 -25.79
N ILE A 246 -4.01 -20.05 -25.12
CA ILE A 246 -3.30 -18.76 -25.25
C ILE A 246 -2.70 -18.49 -26.65
N ASP A 247 -2.45 -19.53 -27.44
CA ASP A 247 -2.05 -19.43 -28.86
C ASP A 247 -3.21 -19.14 -29.82
N LYS A 248 -4.47 -19.30 -29.38
CA LYS A 248 -5.67 -19.08 -30.19
C LYS A 248 -6.48 -17.85 -29.77
N TYR A 249 -6.23 -17.31 -28.59
CA TYR A 249 -6.90 -16.10 -28.11
C TYR A 249 -6.12 -14.85 -28.49
N SER A 250 -6.68 -14.01 -29.37
CA SER A 250 -6.11 -12.72 -29.76
C SER A 250 -6.53 -11.59 -28.82
N VAL A 251 -5.56 -10.81 -28.34
CA VAL A 251 -5.79 -9.58 -27.59
C VAL A 251 -6.22 -8.50 -28.59
N LYS A 252 -7.51 -8.13 -28.56
CA LYS A 252 -8.16 -7.25 -29.54
C LYS A 252 -7.37 -5.97 -29.86
N ASP A 253 -6.81 -5.32 -28.84
CA ASP A 253 -6.14 -4.02 -28.99
C ASP A 253 -4.68 -4.13 -29.47
N LEU A 254 -4.09 -5.33 -29.44
CA LEU A 254 -2.66 -5.53 -29.71
C LEU A 254 -2.38 -6.27 -31.01
N GLY A 255 -3.40 -6.85 -31.65
CA GLY A 255 -3.24 -7.66 -32.86
C GLY A 255 -2.36 -8.90 -32.66
N LYS A 256 -2.18 -9.35 -31.40
CA LYS A 256 -1.32 -10.47 -31.01
C LYS A 256 -2.09 -11.48 -30.19
N THR A 257 -1.69 -12.75 -30.24
CA THR A 257 -2.18 -13.76 -29.32
C THR A 257 -1.63 -13.53 -27.91
N VAL A 258 -2.27 -14.10 -26.89
CA VAL A 258 -1.76 -14.05 -25.51
C VAL A 258 -0.37 -14.67 -25.45
N TYR A 259 -0.15 -15.78 -26.17
CA TYR A 259 1.15 -16.43 -26.25
C TYR A 259 2.23 -15.52 -26.85
N GLU A 260 1.96 -14.87 -27.99
CA GLU A 260 2.89 -13.93 -28.62
C GLU A 260 3.23 -12.75 -27.70
N TYR A 261 2.22 -12.18 -27.04
CA TYR A 261 2.43 -11.10 -26.08
C TYR A 261 3.36 -11.54 -24.95
N TYR A 262 3.11 -12.71 -24.36
CA TYR A 262 3.92 -13.21 -23.25
C TYR A 262 5.33 -13.60 -23.67
N ARG A 263 5.50 -14.24 -24.83
CA ARG A 263 6.82 -14.58 -25.37
C ARG A 263 7.67 -13.34 -25.63
N GLN A 264 7.05 -12.25 -26.11
CA GLN A 264 7.76 -11.00 -26.37
C GLN A 264 8.09 -10.23 -25.09
N ASN A 265 7.14 -10.10 -24.16
CA ASN A 265 7.29 -9.24 -22.98
C ASN A 265 7.92 -9.94 -21.78
N TYR A 266 7.87 -11.27 -21.73
CA TYR A 266 8.35 -12.10 -20.63
C TYR A 266 9.08 -13.35 -21.16
N PRO A 267 10.13 -13.20 -22.00
CA PRO A 267 10.79 -14.33 -22.69
C PRO A 267 11.42 -15.35 -21.74
N GLN A 268 11.72 -14.96 -20.50
CA GLN A 268 12.25 -15.83 -19.46
C GLN A 268 11.22 -16.84 -18.92
N LEU A 269 9.93 -16.60 -19.14
CA LEU A 269 8.86 -17.48 -18.65
C LEU A 269 8.67 -18.65 -19.60
N LYS A 270 8.68 -19.86 -19.06
CA LYS A 270 8.32 -21.08 -19.80
C LYS A 270 6.79 -21.24 -19.72
N ILE A 271 6.12 -20.90 -20.82
CA ILE A 271 4.66 -20.90 -20.94
C ILE A 271 4.29 -21.81 -22.10
N SER A 272 3.33 -22.71 -21.89
CA SER A 272 2.89 -23.65 -22.91
C SER A 272 1.89 -22.96 -23.84
N PRO A 273 2.06 -22.98 -25.18
CA PRO A 273 1.11 -22.35 -26.09
C PRO A 273 -0.32 -22.92 -25.96
N HIS A 274 -0.45 -24.15 -25.47
CA HIS A 274 -1.72 -24.87 -25.37
C HIS A 274 -2.40 -24.76 -24.01
N GLU A 275 -1.84 -24.00 -23.06
CA GLU A 275 -2.54 -23.78 -21.79
C GLU A 275 -3.74 -22.84 -21.99
N GLU A 276 -4.68 -22.93 -21.06
CA GLU A 276 -5.91 -22.14 -21.09
C GLU A 276 -5.62 -20.64 -20.93
N ALA A 277 -6.27 -19.83 -21.77
CA ALA A 277 -6.37 -18.40 -21.55
C ALA A 277 -7.58 -18.09 -20.66
N VAL A 278 -7.35 -17.33 -19.60
CA VAL A 278 -8.38 -16.94 -18.63
C VAL A 278 -8.48 -15.42 -18.51
N PHE A 279 -9.66 -14.91 -18.20
CA PHE A 279 -9.88 -13.50 -17.96
C PHE A 279 -9.59 -13.15 -16.50
N VAL A 280 -8.83 -12.08 -16.32
CA VAL A 280 -8.58 -11.46 -15.02
C VAL A 280 -8.87 -9.97 -15.02
N LYS A 281 -9.12 -9.43 -13.82
CA LYS A 281 -9.26 -8.00 -13.54
C LYS A 281 -8.15 -7.59 -12.58
N ASP A 282 -7.21 -6.74 -13.02
CA ASP A 282 -6.06 -6.31 -12.19
C ASP A 282 -6.53 -5.49 -10.97
N ARG A 283 -7.59 -4.67 -11.10
CA ARG A 283 -8.18 -3.88 -9.99
C ARG A 283 -9.68 -3.63 -10.21
N LEU A 284 -10.42 -3.48 -9.10
CA LEU A 284 -11.86 -3.21 -9.04
C LEU A 284 -12.33 -2.10 -10.00
N GLU A 285 -11.53 -1.05 -10.18
CA GLU A 285 -11.91 0.17 -10.92
C GLU A 285 -11.66 0.10 -12.43
N LYS A 286 -10.98 -0.94 -12.94
CA LYS A 286 -10.72 -1.09 -14.37
C LYS A 286 -11.74 -2.04 -14.99
N ASP A 287 -12.69 -1.53 -15.77
CA ASP A 287 -13.65 -2.35 -16.55
C ASP A 287 -13.01 -3.08 -17.74
N LYS A 288 -11.71 -3.33 -17.66
CA LYS A 288 -10.94 -4.05 -18.67
C LYS A 288 -10.57 -5.43 -18.14
N PHE A 289 -11.18 -6.44 -18.75
CA PHE A 289 -10.74 -7.82 -18.59
C PHE A 289 -9.50 -8.04 -19.46
N ILE A 290 -8.50 -8.71 -18.88
CA ILE A 290 -7.24 -9.03 -19.53
C ILE A 290 -7.15 -10.54 -19.62
N ALA A 291 -6.90 -11.06 -20.82
CA ALA A 291 -6.65 -12.47 -21.02
C ALA A 291 -5.19 -12.80 -20.67
N VAL A 292 -4.99 -13.82 -19.83
CA VAL A 292 -3.67 -14.24 -19.32
C VAL A 292 -3.56 -15.77 -19.28
N PRO A 293 -2.34 -16.33 -19.29
CA PRO A 293 -2.13 -17.77 -19.11
C PRO A 293 -2.48 -18.21 -17.68
N ILE A 294 -3.22 -19.32 -17.56
CA ILE A 294 -3.64 -19.86 -16.27
C ILE A 294 -2.46 -20.27 -15.37
N SER A 295 -1.32 -20.67 -15.94
CA SER A 295 -0.09 -21.01 -15.19
C SER A 295 0.57 -19.82 -14.50
N ARG A 296 0.09 -18.59 -14.74
CA ARG A 296 0.62 -17.37 -14.12
C ARG A 296 -0.22 -16.88 -12.95
N LEU A 297 -1.31 -17.56 -12.60
CA LEU A 297 -2.17 -17.19 -11.48
C LEU A 297 -1.85 -18.02 -10.25
N PHE A 298 -1.39 -17.38 -9.18
CA PHE A 298 -1.06 -18.04 -7.90
C PHE A 298 -1.99 -17.52 -6.79
N PRO A 299 -2.70 -18.38 -6.05
CA PRO A 299 -3.68 -17.93 -5.06
C PRO A 299 -3.00 -17.13 -3.93
N ILE A 300 -3.61 -16.02 -3.51
CA ILE A 300 -3.13 -15.23 -2.37
C ILE A 300 -3.96 -15.61 -1.14
N PHE A 301 -3.28 -15.99 -0.06
CA PHE A 301 -3.92 -16.44 1.17
C PHE A 301 -3.94 -15.33 2.23
N THR A 302 -5.05 -15.25 2.96
CA THR A 302 -5.16 -14.42 4.17
C THR A 302 -4.55 -15.15 5.36
N THR A 303 -4.26 -14.41 6.44
CA THR A 303 -3.73 -14.99 7.69
C THR A 303 -4.67 -15.97 8.39
N GLU A 304 -5.94 -16.04 7.96
CA GLU A 304 -6.95 -16.96 8.49
C GLU A 304 -6.85 -18.35 7.87
N TYR A 305 -6.19 -18.47 6.70
CA TYR A 305 -6.00 -19.76 6.04
C TYR A 305 -5.19 -20.72 6.91
N GLU A 306 -5.77 -21.86 7.27
CA GLU A 306 -5.17 -22.82 8.21
C GLU A 306 -3.81 -23.35 7.73
N GLY A 307 -3.62 -23.46 6.41
CA GLY A 307 -2.36 -23.87 5.81
C GLY A 307 -1.17 -22.96 6.16
N LEU A 308 -1.41 -21.72 6.61
CA LEU A 308 -0.36 -20.81 7.07
C LEU A 308 0.14 -21.12 8.48
N ARG A 309 -0.60 -21.86 9.31
CA ARG A 309 -0.19 -22.19 10.69
C ARG A 309 1.14 -22.95 10.75
N LYS A 310 1.46 -23.69 9.68
CA LYS A 310 2.71 -24.48 9.55
C LYS A 310 3.77 -23.79 8.69
N CYS A 311 3.49 -22.60 8.14
CA CYS A 311 4.47 -21.88 7.33
C CYS A 311 5.65 -21.47 8.22
N SER A 312 6.86 -21.63 7.68
CA SER A 312 8.10 -21.25 8.37
C SER A 312 8.22 -19.75 8.65
N ILE A 313 7.44 -18.91 7.95
CA ILE A 313 7.46 -17.46 8.05
C ILE A 313 6.17 -16.95 8.70
N PRO A 314 6.18 -16.63 10.00
CA PRO A 314 4.99 -16.18 10.70
C PRO A 314 4.57 -14.77 10.28
N PRO A 315 3.27 -14.45 10.32
CA PRO A 315 2.78 -13.11 10.01
C PRO A 315 3.18 -12.09 11.08
N GLN A 316 3.30 -12.55 12.33
CA GLN A 316 3.68 -11.73 13.46
C GLN A 316 5.21 -11.61 13.55
N LEU A 317 5.66 -10.41 13.90
CA LEU A 317 7.06 -10.06 14.11
C LEU A 317 7.16 -9.33 15.44
N SER A 318 8.21 -9.62 16.21
CA SER A 318 8.52 -8.83 17.40
C SER A 318 8.88 -7.39 17.02
N PRO A 319 8.75 -6.41 17.93
CA PRO A 319 9.17 -5.03 17.68
C PRO A 319 10.61 -4.92 17.14
N ASP A 320 11.57 -5.63 17.74
CA ASP A 320 12.97 -5.59 17.31
C ASP A 320 13.19 -6.17 15.92
N GLN A 321 12.50 -7.26 15.59
CA GLN A 321 12.53 -7.84 14.25
C GLN A 321 11.96 -6.86 13.22
N ARG A 322 10.85 -6.18 13.55
CA ARG A 322 10.26 -5.16 12.68
C ARG A 322 11.23 -4.02 12.42
N VAL A 323 11.83 -3.45 13.47
CA VAL A 323 12.80 -2.36 13.36
C VAL A 323 13.98 -2.80 12.49
N LYS A 324 14.56 -3.97 12.75
CA LYS A 324 15.70 -4.49 11.97
C LYS A 324 15.37 -4.63 10.48
N ILE A 325 14.20 -5.19 10.16
CA ILE A 325 13.76 -5.36 8.77
C ILE A 325 13.50 -3.99 8.12
N ILE A 326 12.80 -3.08 8.82
CA ILE A 326 12.52 -1.73 8.33
C ILE A 326 13.81 -0.95 8.05
N SER A 327 14.78 -0.97 8.96
CA SER A 327 16.08 -0.32 8.74
C SER A 327 16.78 -0.83 7.48
N SER A 328 16.65 -2.13 7.17
CA SER A 328 17.17 -2.69 5.91
C SER A 328 16.49 -2.09 4.68
N PHE A 329 15.17 -1.89 4.71
CA PHE A 329 14.44 -1.23 3.61
C PHE A 329 14.81 0.25 3.49
N ILE A 330 15.02 0.94 4.60
CA ILE A 330 15.41 2.35 4.60
C ILE A 330 16.79 2.53 3.94
N ASN A 331 17.72 1.59 4.12
CA ASN A 331 19.04 1.67 3.45
C ASN A 331 18.95 1.67 1.92
N GLU A 332 17.95 1.00 1.35
CA GLU A 332 17.69 0.97 -0.10
C GLU A 332 17.17 2.32 -0.63
N LEU A 333 16.72 3.22 0.27
CA LEU A 333 16.24 4.57 -0.05
C LEU A 333 17.36 5.64 -0.02
N SER A 334 18.62 5.23 -0.06
CA SER A 334 19.74 6.17 -0.19
C SER A 334 19.74 6.89 -1.54
N GLY A 335 20.19 8.15 -1.55
CA GLY A 335 20.27 8.99 -2.74
C GLY A 335 18.91 9.46 -3.28
N VAL A 336 17.89 9.53 -2.42
CA VAL A 336 16.61 10.16 -2.75
C VAL A 336 16.77 11.68 -2.70
N GLU A 337 16.19 12.36 -3.68
CA GLU A 337 16.18 13.82 -3.75
C GLU A 337 14.76 14.36 -3.88
N TYR A 338 14.53 15.53 -3.30
CA TYR A 338 13.30 16.30 -3.45
C TYR A 338 13.68 17.73 -3.86
N GLU A 339 13.22 18.15 -5.03
CA GLU A 339 13.58 19.46 -5.62
C GLU A 339 15.10 19.71 -5.67
N ASN A 340 15.85 18.73 -6.16
CA ASN A 340 17.33 18.75 -6.27
C ASN A 340 18.06 18.91 -4.94
N LYS A 341 17.40 18.64 -3.81
CA LYS A 341 18.02 18.57 -2.49
C LYS A 341 18.01 17.12 -1.99
N PRO A 342 19.11 16.64 -1.38
CA PRO A 342 19.14 15.31 -0.80
C PRO A 342 18.15 15.22 0.35
N VAL A 343 17.43 14.10 0.40
CA VAL A 343 16.51 13.76 1.48
C VAL A 343 17.08 12.57 2.24
N GLU A 344 17.20 12.69 3.55
CA GLU A 344 17.78 11.65 4.41
C GLU A 344 16.73 11.12 5.38
N ILE A 345 16.64 9.79 5.48
CA ILE A 345 15.87 9.13 6.54
C ILE A 345 16.86 8.71 7.62
N LYS A 346 16.74 9.27 8.83
CA LYS A 346 17.58 8.84 9.95
C LYS A 346 17.22 7.43 10.38
N GLN A 347 18.23 6.63 10.74
CA GLN A 347 18.02 5.25 11.19
C GLN A 347 17.50 5.14 12.62
N GLU A 348 17.72 6.18 13.42
CA GLU A 348 17.13 6.29 14.75
C GLU A 348 15.63 6.55 14.61
N TYR A 349 14.82 5.66 15.15
CA TYR A 349 13.37 5.80 15.14
C TYR A 349 12.88 6.53 16.39
N PHE A 350 11.72 7.17 16.26
CA PHE A 350 11.07 7.90 17.33
C PHE A 350 10.78 6.99 18.53
N LYS A 351 11.35 7.35 19.69
CA LYS A 351 11.12 6.71 20.98
C LYS A 351 10.53 7.72 21.94
N ARG A 352 9.46 7.34 22.64
CA ARG A 352 8.88 8.14 23.72
C ARG A 352 8.70 7.27 24.95
N GLU A 353 8.88 7.86 26.13
CA GLU A 353 8.57 7.16 27.38
C GLU A 353 7.11 6.71 27.36
N ARG A 354 6.88 5.44 27.68
CA ARG A 354 5.53 4.86 27.69
C ARG A 354 4.75 5.39 28.89
N THR A 355 3.47 5.65 28.68
CA THR A 355 2.51 5.77 29.78
C THR A 355 1.83 4.42 29.95
N VAL A 356 1.90 3.85 31.15
CA VAL A 356 1.22 2.59 31.46
C VAL A 356 -0.14 2.92 32.07
N PHE A 357 -1.20 2.41 31.46
CA PHE A 357 -2.51 2.43 32.07
C PHE A 357 -2.57 1.33 33.13
N ILE A 358 -2.89 1.71 34.36
CA ILE A 358 -3.19 0.78 35.44
C ILE A 358 -4.53 0.12 35.08
N PRO A 359 -4.61 -1.23 34.98
CA PRO A 359 -5.89 -1.88 34.79
C PRO A 359 -6.87 -1.46 35.90
N PRO A 360 -8.15 -1.21 35.58
CA PRO A 360 -9.14 -0.90 36.60
C PRO A 360 -9.35 -2.11 37.52
N ASN A 361 -9.82 -1.87 38.74
CA ASN A 361 -10.31 -2.94 39.60
C ASN A 361 -11.54 -3.58 38.96
N LEU A 362 -11.64 -4.91 39.03
CA LEU A 362 -12.78 -5.64 38.51
C LEU A 362 -13.71 -6.01 39.65
N GLU A 363 -14.98 -5.68 39.53
CA GLU A 363 -16.02 -6.09 40.48
C GLU A 363 -16.74 -7.32 39.95
N TYR A 364 -16.77 -8.39 40.74
CA TYR A 364 -17.60 -9.56 40.45
C TYR A 364 -19.06 -9.29 40.86
N GLY A 365 -20.02 -10.03 40.29
CA GLY A 365 -21.45 -9.85 40.57
C GLY A 365 -21.88 -10.03 42.04
N SER A 366 -20.98 -10.47 42.91
CA SER A 366 -21.13 -10.55 44.38
C SER A 366 -20.66 -9.29 45.13
N GLY A 367 -20.14 -8.27 44.44
CA GLY A 367 -19.53 -7.08 45.05
C GLY A 367 -18.06 -7.26 45.46
N GLU A 368 -17.44 -8.40 45.13
CA GLU A 368 -16.02 -8.64 45.41
C GLU A 368 -15.14 -7.92 44.39
N LEU A 369 -14.21 -7.09 44.88
CA LEU A 369 -13.28 -6.32 44.06
C LEU A 369 -11.94 -7.05 43.91
N LEU A 370 -11.63 -7.47 42.69
CA LEU A 370 -10.29 -7.88 42.31
C LEU A 370 -9.45 -6.63 42.01
N GLN A 371 -8.53 -6.31 42.92
CA GLN A 371 -7.59 -5.22 42.72
C GLN A 371 -6.56 -5.58 41.64
N ALA A 372 -6.29 -4.66 40.72
CA ALA A 372 -5.29 -4.87 39.66
C ALA A 372 -3.87 -5.11 40.22
N PHE A 373 -3.57 -4.51 41.38
CA PHE A 373 -2.33 -4.74 42.14
C PHE A 373 -2.66 -4.84 43.63
N PRO A 374 -2.58 -6.03 44.24
CA PRO A 374 -3.09 -6.25 45.60
C PRO A 374 -2.36 -5.48 46.73
N ASN A 375 -1.30 -4.72 46.44
CA ASN A 375 -0.41 -4.09 47.43
C ASN A 375 -0.02 -2.62 47.14
N SER A 376 -0.89 -1.74 46.62
CA SER A 376 -0.51 -0.31 46.51
C SER A 376 -1.62 0.73 46.69
N ASN A 377 -1.40 1.63 47.65
CA ASN A 377 -2.29 2.75 48.00
C ASN A 377 -1.94 4.09 47.32
N ASN A 378 -1.02 4.13 46.34
CA ASN A 378 -0.60 5.39 45.70
C ASN A 378 -0.86 5.37 44.19
N PHE A 379 -1.83 6.17 43.74
CA PHE A 379 -2.25 6.31 42.35
C PHE A 379 -1.61 7.52 41.66
N HIS A 380 -0.28 7.53 41.58
CA HIS A 380 0.43 8.33 40.58
C HIS A 380 1.71 7.57 40.23
N THR A 381 1.70 6.79 39.15
CA THR A 381 2.85 5.94 38.80
C THR A 381 3.31 6.21 37.38
N THR A 382 4.55 6.67 37.29
CA THR A 382 5.36 6.70 36.07
C THR A 382 5.72 5.27 35.62
N SER A 383 6.14 5.10 34.36
CA SER A 383 6.55 3.82 33.74
C SER A 383 7.46 2.98 34.66
N LYS A 384 8.33 3.65 35.41
CA LYS A 384 9.35 3.09 36.31
C LYS A 384 8.78 2.17 37.40
N ILE A 385 7.71 2.56 38.09
CA ILE A 385 7.19 1.79 39.24
C ILE A 385 6.44 0.53 38.80
N PHE A 386 5.77 0.58 37.64
CA PHE A 386 5.15 -0.61 37.05
C PHE A 386 6.21 -1.62 36.61
N ASP A 387 7.27 -1.15 35.94
CA ASP A 387 8.33 -2.01 35.42
C ASP A 387 9.12 -2.70 36.54
N ASP A 388 9.40 -1.96 37.61
CA ASP A 388 10.10 -2.47 38.80
C ASP A 388 9.25 -3.52 39.56
N LYS A 389 7.91 -3.51 39.40
CA LYS A 389 7.00 -4.48 40.02
C LYS A 389 6.73 -5.70 39.16
N VAL A 390 6.55 -5.52 37.84
CA VAL A 390 6.29 -6.63 36.90
C VAL A 390 7.52 -7.52 36.75
N THR A 391 8.74 -6.97 36.87
CA THR A 391 9.98 -7.76 36.85
C THR A 391 10.28 -8.53 38.14
N GLN A 392 9.52 -8.32 39.22
CA GLN A 392 9.61 -9.07 40.47
C GLN A 392 8.66 -10.28 40.52
N TRP A 393 7.73 -10.38 39.57
CA TRP A 393 6.90 -11.56 39.32
C TRP A 393 7.53 -12.40 38.21
#